data_AF-A0A940NU27-F1
#
_entry.id   AF-A0A940NU27-F1
#
_cell.length_a   1.000
_cell.length_b   1.000
_cell.length_c   1.000
_cell.angle_alpha   90.00
_cell.angle_beta   90.00
_cell.angle_gamma   90.00
#
_symmetry.space_group_name_H-M   'P 1'
#
loop_
_entity.id
_entity.type
_entity.pdbx_description
1 polymer ?
#
loop_
_entity_poly.entity_id
_entity_poly.type
_entity_poly.pdbx_seq_one_letter_code
_entity_poly.pdbx_strand_id
1 'polypeptide(L)'
;MEFIAKIPDNLPEIIENNGEEVKAWLAEVMQKYDGLVVTPESIRSAKDDKAKLNKLRTALEERRKEVKRDYLAPYMAFEEKYKELLALIDKPISSIDMQIKALDEQEQNEKYTRLKAYFDDCMASSLNVPVNVIFDRILNPKWKNKTMKEDALRQEIYDTLCRIKAEVDELNSYYTGSPHYTAIMDCYMQGYDKACALAYAAALIQQEQRQRAAQQAHREPEPTPPPVYEPTPEPPVQEPVQAQNEPKITGTFRVTGTKQQIIALRDFLRANQIAFEIVKEK
;
A
#
# COMPACT_ATOMS: atom_id res chain seq x y z
N MET A 1 31.92 -78.67 -4.93
CA MET A 1 30.53 -78.44 -5.39
C MET A 1 30.58 -77.31 -6.40
N GLU A 2 30.09 -77.52 -7.61
CA GLU A 2 29.94 -76.44 -8.60
C GLU A 2 28.67 -75.66 -8.28
N PHE A 3 28.80 -74.36 -8.09
CA PHE A 3 27.76 -73.57 -7.44
C PHE A 3 26.71 -72.93 -8.38
N ILE A 4 26.81 -73.02 -9.71
CA ILE A 4 25.79 -72.41 -10.60
C ILE A 4 25.40 -73.28 -11.79
N ALA A 5 24.08 -73.45 -11.98
CA ALA A 5 23.47 -73.83 -13.25
C ALA A 5 23.53 -72.65 -14.22
N LYS A 6 24.03 -72.88 -15.44
CA LYS A 6 24.28 -71.85 -16.46
C LYS A 6 23.07 -70.92 -16.63
N ILE A 7 23.28 -69.61 -16.49
CA ILE A 7 22.24 -68.61 -16.74
C ILE A 7 21.89 -68.67 -18.24
N PRO A 8 20.60 -68.76 -18.63
CA PRO A 8 20.21 -68.77 -20.04
C PRO A 8 20.61 -67.45 -20.71
N ASP A 9 21.26 -67.54 -21.87
CA ASP A 9 21.77 -66.36 -22.59
C ASP A 9 20.64 -65.45 -23.16
N ASN A 10 19.41 -65.98 -23.25
CA ASN A 10 18.21 -65.32 -23.77
C ASN A 10 17.14 -65.01 -22.71
N LEU A 11 17.51 -64.98 -21.42
CA LEU A 11 16.57 -64.72 -20.32
C LEU A 11 15.68 -63.47 -20.50
N PRO A 12 16.17 -62.35 -21.08
CA PRO A 12 15.32 -61.17 -21.35
C PRO A 12 14.10 -61.44 -22.26
N GLU A 13 14.24 -62.34 -23.24
CA GLU A 13 13.20 -62.67 -24.23
C GLU A 13 12.19 -63.70 -23.68
N ILE A 14 12.63 -64.53 -22.73
CA ILE A 14 11.79 -65.51 -22.01
C ILE A 14 10.82 -64.79 -21.06
N ILE A 15 11.23 -63.68 -20.44
CA ILE A 15 10.41 -62.93 -19.46
C ILE A 15 9.15 -62.33 -20.09
N GLU A 16 9.24 -61.85 -21.33
CA GLU A 16 8.10 -61.25 -22.03
C GLU A 16 6.99 -62.25 -22.34
N ASN A 17 7.36 -63.51 -22.53
CA ASN A 17 6.43 -64.58 -22.88
C ASN A 17 6.06 -65.47 -21.68
N ASN A 18 6.88 -65.47 -20.61
CA ASN A 18 6.75 -66.46 -19.54
C ASN A 18 7.28 -66.01 -18.16
N GLY A 19 6.87 -64.82 -17.70
CA GLY A 19 7.32 -64.23 -16.43
C GLY A 19 7.14 -65.11 -15.18
N GLU A 20 6.10 -65.96 -15.13
CA GLU A 20 5.88 -66.90 -14.02
C GLU A 20 6.89 -68.06 -14.02
N GLU A 21 7.26 -68.60 -15.19
CA GLU A 21 8.31 -69.62 -15.28
C GLU A 21 9.68 -69.07 -14.91
N VAL A 22 9.99 -67.83 -15.32
CA VAL A 22 11.25 -67.18 -14.94
C VAL A 22 11.33 -66.93 -13.43
N LYS A 23 10.20 -66.57 -12.80
CA LYS A 23 10.09 -66.42 -11.35
C LYS A 23 10.26 -67.75 -10.63
N ALA A 24 9.66 -68.83 -11.12
CA ALA A 24 9.80 -70.18 -10.55
C ALA A 24 11.25 -70.68 -10.66
N TRP A 25 11.88 -70.52 -11.82
CA TRP A 25 13.30 -70.84 -12.01
C TRP A 25 14.20 -70.01 -11.10
N LEU A 26 13.98 -68.69 -11.00
CA LEU A 26 14.72 -67.83 -10.07
C LEU A 26 14.58 -68.32 -8.63
N ALA A 27 13.36 -68.65 -8.19
CA ALA A 27 13.10 -69.14 -6.84
C ALA A 27 13.88 -70.44 -6.55
N GLU A 28 13.90 -71.38 -7.50
CA GLU A 28 14.67 -72.64 -7.38
C GLU A 28 16.18 -72.39 -7.32
N VAL A 29 16.71 -71.49 -8.18
CA VAL A 29 18.14 -71.12 -8.16
C VAL A 29 18.50 -70.40 -6.86
N MET A 30 17.60 -69.57 -6.31
CA MET A 30 17.85 -68.80 -5.08
C MET A 30 17.91 -69.67 -3.82
N GLN A 31 17.25 -70.84 -3.78
CA GLN A 31 17.29 -71.75 -2.62
C GLN A 31 18.71 -72.16 -2.22
N LYS A 32 19.65 -72.21 -3.18
CA LYS A 32 21.05 -72.56 -2.94
C LYS A 32 21.82 -71.51 -2.11
N TYR A 33 21.29 -70.31 -2.00
CA TYR A 33 21.88 -69.22 -1.23
C TYR A 33 21.22 -69.04 0.15
N ASP A 34 20.12 -69.74 0.43
CA ASP A 34 19.45 -69.69 1.73
C ASP A 34 20.32 -70.36 2.81
N GLY A 35 20.60 -69.64 3.90
CA GLY A 35 21.50 -70.10 4.96
C GLY A 35 22.97 -70.29 4.55
N LEU A 36 23.40 -69.77 3.39
CA LEU A 36 24.79 -69.94 2.93
C LEU A 36 25.80 -69.28 3.87
N VAL A 37 26.70 -70.08 4.46
CA VAL A 37 27.85 -69.61 5.24
C VAL A 37 29.11 -69.69 4.37
N VAL A 38 29.71 -68.53 4.06
CA VAL A 38 30.96 -68.47 3.29
C VAL A 38 32.14 -68.80 4.19
N THR A 39 32.95 -69.79 3.79
CA THR A 39 34.17 -70.23 4.47
C THR A 39 35.41 -69.84 3.66
N PRO A 40 36.63 -69.90 4.24
CA PRO A 40 37.86 -69.59 3.51
C PRO A 40 38.04 -70.42 2.22
N GLU A 41 37.56 -71.66 2.21
CA GLU A 41 37.65 -72.58 1.07
C GLU A 41 36.60 -72.28 -0.01
N SER A 42 35.46 -71.69 0.35
CA SER A 42 34.35 -71.38 -0.58
C SER A 42 34.33 -69.92 -1.07
N ILE A 43 35.19 -69.05 -0.53
CA ILE A 43 35.22 -67.61 -0.84
C ILE A 43 35.35 -67.29 -2.33
N ARG A 44 36.14 -68.06 -3.08
CA ARG A 44 36.33 -67.84 -4.52
C ARG A 44 35.02 -68.10 -5.28
N SER A 45 34.39 -69.24 -5.02
CA SER A 45 33.13 -69.60 -5.67
C SER A 45 32.00 -68.64 -5.27
N ALA A 46 31.94 -68.22 -4.00
CA ALA A 46 30.96 -67.24 -3.54
C ALA A 46 31.10 -65.88 -4.25
N LYS A 47 32.33 -65.44 -4.53
CA LYS A 47 32.59 -64.22 -5.31
C LYS A 47 32.14 -64.37 -6.78
N ASP A 48 32.41 -65.51 -7.40
CA ASP A 48 32.00 -65.79 -8.78
C ASP A 48 30.48 -65.82 -8.92
N ASP A 49 29.80 -66.40 -7.94
CA ASP A 49 28.34 -66.44 -7.88
C ASP A 49 27.72 -65.06 -7.70
N LYS A 50 28.25 -64.27 -6.74
CA LYS A 50 27.82 -62.88 -6.56
C LYS A 50 27.97 -62.08 -7.86
N ALA A 51 29.05 -62.28 -8.60
CA ALA A 51 29.26 -61.63 -9.89
C ALA A 51 28.21 -62.06 -10.92
N LYS A 52 27.87 -63.35 -10.99
CA LYS A 52 26.82 -63.89 -11.87
C LYS A 52 25.43 -63.37 -11.50
N LEU A 53 25.07 -63.32 -10.22
CA LEU A 53 23.81 -62.74 -9.74
C LEU A 53 23.70 -61.24 -10.04
N ASN A 54 24.80 -60.50 -9.89
CA ASN A 54 24.82 -59.08 -10.26
C ASN A 54 24.63 -58.87 -11.77
N LYS A 55 25.27 -59.68 -12.62
CA LYS A 55 25.07 -59.64 -14.08
C LYS A 55 23.61 -59.94 -14.44
N LEU A 56 23.02 -60.96 -13.83
CA LEU A 56 21.62 -61.32 -14.00
C LEU A 56 20.70 -60.15 -13.63
N ARG A 57 20.90 -59.54 -12.44
CA ARG A 57 20.14 -58.36 -12.00
C ARG A 57 20.25 -57.20 -13.00
N THR A 58 21.45 -56.90 -13.48
CA THR A 58 21.67 -55.84 -14.47
C THR A 58 20.92 -56.13 -15.77
N ALA A 59 20.98 -57.35 -16.29
CA ALA A 59 20.27 -57.73 -17.51
C ALA A 59 18.74 -57.56 -17.39
N LEU A 60 18.16 -57.95 -16.24
CA LEU A 60 16.73 -57.74 -15.96
C LEU A 60 16.35 -56.26 -15.95
N GLU A 61 17.17 -55.43 -15.31
CA GLU A 61 16.93 -53.99 -15.19
C GLU A 61 17.10 -53.26 -16.54
N GLU A 62 18.09 -53.66 -17.35
CA GLU A 62 18.30 -53.14 -18.69
C GLU A 62 17.12 -53.48 -19.60
N ARG A 63 16.63 -54.73 -19.60
CA ARG A 63 15.46 -55.10 -20.39
C ARG A 63 14.21 -54.33 -19.96
N ARG A 64 13.98 -54.16 -18.65
CA ARG A 64 12.84 -53.34 -18.16
C ARG A 64 12.89 -51.91 -18.70
N LYS A 65 14.08 -51.29 -18.72
CA LYS A 65 14.28 -49.94 -19.24
C LYS A 65 14.08 -49.87 -20.75
N GLU A 66 14.57 -50.85 -21.49
CA GLU A 66 14.39 -50.98 -22.93
C GLU A 66 12.91 -51.09 -23.29
N VAL A 67 12.20 -52.04 -22.68
CA VAL A 67 10.74 -52.22 -22.89
C VAL A 67 10.00 -50.94 -22.55
N LYS A 68 10.29 -50.29 -21.42
CA LYS A 68 9.67 -49.00 -21.06
C LYS A 68 9.90 -47.94 -22.15
N ARG A 69 11.13 -47.84 -22.67
CA ARG A 69 11.46 -46.89 -23.74
C ARG A 69 10.67 -47.20 -24.99
N ASP A 70 10.59 -48.46 -25.39
CA ASP A 70 9.93 -48.89 -26.62
C ASP A 70 8.41 -48.71 -26.54
N TYR A 71 7.81 -48.96 -25.37
CA TYR A 71 6.38 -48.70 -25.11
C TYR A 71 6.06 -47.20 -25.06
N LEU A 72 6.95 -46.38 -24.50
CA LEU A 72 6.72 -44.93 -24.41
C LEU A 72 7.06 -44.19 -25.70
N ALA A 73 7.95 -44.72 -26.54
CA ALA A 73 8.32 -44.12 -27.82
C ALA A 73 7.11 -43.76 -28.72
N PRO A 74 6.14 -44.65 -28.99
CA PRO A 74 4.98 -44.31 -29.81
C PRO A 74 4.08 -43.27 -29.13
N TYR A 75 3.96 -43.32 -27.79
CA TYR A 75 3.20 -42.33 -27.03
C TYR A 75 3.85 -40.94 -27.12
N MET A 76 5.16 -40.84 -26.92
CA MET A 76 5.88 -39.57 -27.00
C MET A 76 5.81 -38.97 -28.40
N ALA A 77 5.94 -39.79 -29.45
CA ALA A 77 5.78 -39.34 -30.83
C ALA A 77 4.34 -38.87 -31.14
N PHE A 78 3.33 -39.50 -30.54
CA PHE A 78 1.94 -39.06 -30.62
C PHE A 78 1.72 -37.73 -29.88
N GLU A 79 2.25 -37.61 -28.66
CA GLU A 79 2.16 -36.40 -27.83
C GLU A 79 2.83 -35.20 -28.52
N GLU A 80 3.99 -35.41 -29.14
CA GLU A 80 4.72 -34.38 -29.89
C GLU A 80 3.88 -33.84 -31.06
N LYS A 81 3.32 -34.72 -31.89
CA LYS A 81 2.40 -34.32 -32.97
C LYS A 81 1.20 -33.54 -32.44
N TYR A 82 0.65 -33.95 -31.31
CA TYR A 82 -0.50 -33.26 -30.71
C TYR A 82 -0.12 -31.85 -30.22
N LYS A 83 1.06 -31.70 -29.62
CA LYS A 83 1.59 -30.39 -29.21
C LYS A 83 1.85 -29.47 -30.39
N GLU A 84 2.34 -30.00 -31.51
CA GLU A 84 2.49 -29.23 -32.75
C GLU A 84 1.14 -28.70 -33.24
N LEU A 85 0.09 -29.55 -33.23
CA LEU A 85 -1.27 -29.12 -33.61
C LEU A 85 -1.83 -28.06 -32.67
N LEU A 86 -1.63 -28.19 -31.35
CA LEU A 86 -2.03 -27.16 -30.38
C LEU A 86 -1.28 -25.85 -30.63
N ALA A 87 0.03 -25.91 -30.89
CA ALA A 87 0.83 -24.71 -31.17
C ALA A 87 0.36 -23.95 -32.42
N LEU A 88 -0.17 -24.65 -33.45
CA LEU A 88 -0.78 -24.02 -34.61
C LEU A 88 -2.05 -23.22 -34.27
N ILE A 89 -2.77 -23.60 -33.21
CA ILE A 89 -3.97 -22.92 -32.72
C ILE A 89 -3.61 -21.81 -31.72
N ASP A 90 -2.66 -22.06 -30.83
CA ASP A 90 -2.24 -21.09 -29.81
C ASP A 90 -1.62 -19.84 -30.43
N LYS A 91 -0.89 -20.00 -31.55
CA LYS A 91 -0.26 -18.89 -32.27
C LYS A 91 -1.27 -17.83 -32.74
N PRO A 92 -2.32 -18.16 -33.52
CA PRO A 92 -3.33 -17.17 -33.90
C PRO A 92 -4.15 -16.66 -32.72
N ILE A 93 -4.44 -17.47 -31.69
CA ILE A 93 -5.12 -16.99 -30.47
C ILE A 93 -4.32 -15.86 -29.82
N SER A 94 -3.03 -16.09 -29.56
CA SER A 94 -2.14 -15.08 -28.96
C SER A 94 -2.02 -13.82 -29.83
N SER A 95 -1.96 -13.99 -31.16
CA SER A 95 -1.93 -12.85 -32.09
C SER A 95 -3.22 -12.04 -32.06
N ILE A 96 -4.38 -12.69 -32.01
CA ILE A 96 -5.69 -12.03 -31.91
C ILE A 96 -5.82 -11.30 -30.57
N ASP A 97 -5.45 -11.93 -29.46
CA ASP A 97 -5.48 -11.31 -28.13
C ASP A 97 -4.61 -10.06 -28.05
N MET A 98 -3.41 -10.10 -28.64
CA MET A 98 -2.54 -8.93 -28.74
C MET A 98 -3.17 -7.80 -29.56
N GLN A 99 -3.80 -8.14 -30.71
CA GLN A 99 -4.45 -7.15 -31.56
C GLN A 99 -5.67 -6.52 -30.88
N ILE A 100 -6.47 -7.31 -30.17
CA ILE A 100 -7.60 -6.80 -29.37
C ILE A 100 -7.11 -5.83 -28.31
N LYS A 101 -6.07 -6.20 -27.53
CA LYS A 101 -5.49 -5.32 -26.51
C LYS A 101 -4.96 -4.03 -27.11
N ALA A 102 -4.24 -4.10 -28.23
CA ALA A 102 -3.70 -2.93 -28.90
C ALA A 102 -4.81 -1.98 -29.38
N LEU A 103 -5.90 -2.53 -29.94
CA LEU A 103 -7.06 -1.74 -30.36
C LEU A 103 -7.80 -1.11 -29.16
N ASP A 104 -8.01 -1.86 -28.07
CA ASP A 104 -8.63 -1.33 -26.85
C ASP A 104 -7.78 -0.20 -26.22
N GLU A 105 -6.45 -0.36 -26.18
CA GLU A 105 -5.53 0.67 -25.71
C GLU A 105 -5.54 1.91 -26.63
N GLN A 106 -5.58 1.70 -27.95
CA GLN A 106 -5.71 2.79 -28.92
C GLN A 106 -7.02 3.55 -28.72
N GLU A 107 -8.17 2.86 -28.67
CA GLU A 107 -9.48 3.48 -28.43
C GLU A 107 -9.50 4.29 -27.13
N GLN A 108 -8.88 3.74 -26.07
CA GLN A 108 -8.76 4.41 -24.79
C GLN A 108 -7.90 5.68 -24.88
N ASN A 109 -6.74 5.61 -25.55
CA ASN A 109 -5.84 6.75 -25.70
C ASN A 109 -6.43 7.84 -26.60
N GLU A 110 -7.15 7.47 -27.67
CA GLU A 110 -7.87 8.40 -28.52
C GLU A 110 -8.98 9.12 -27.75
N LYS A 111 -9.77 8.39 -26.95
CA LYS A 111 -10.77 8.98 -26.06
C LYS A 111 -10.12 9.97 -25.08
N TYR A 112 -9.00 9.59 -24.48
CA TYR A 112 -8.26 10.46 -23.57
C TYR A 112 -7.75 11.73 -24.27
N THR A 113 -7.25 11.59 -25.51
CA THR A 113 -6.80 12.71 -26.34
C THR A 113 -7.95 13.67 -26.66
N ARG A 114 -9.13 13.15 -27.00
CA ARG A 114 -10.33 13.98 -27.23
C ARG A 114 -10.79 14.71 -25.97
N LEU A 115 -10.74 14.06 -24.82
CA LEU A 115 -11.07 14.69 -23.53
C LEU A 115 -10.05 15.77 -23.14
N LYS A 116 -8.75 15.53 -23.39
CA LYS A 116 -7.67 16.51 -23.20
C LYS A 116 -7.91 17.74 -24.07
N ALA A 117 -8.19 17.53 -25.36
CA ALA A 117 -8.52 18.63 -26.28
C ALA A 117 -9.75 19.42 -25.81
N TYR A 118 -10.81 18.74 -25.36
CA TYR A 118 -11.98 19.40 -24.80
C TYR A 118 -11.67 20.20 -23.52
N PHE A 119 -10.80 19.68 -22.65
CA PHE A 119 -10.31 20.42 -21.49
C PHE A 119 -9.53 21.67 -21.91
N ASP A 120 -8.62 21.55 -22.89
CA ASP A 120 -7.83 22.67 -23.40
C ASP A 120 -8.75 23.75 -24.02
N ASP A 121 -9.78 23.33 -24.76
CA ASP A 121 -10.81 24.23 -25.29
C ASP A 121 -11.57 24.96 -24.17
N CYS A 122 -11.92 24.26 -23.09
CA CYS A 122 -12.55 24.86 -21.92
C CYS A 122 -11.62 25.87 -21.22
N MET A 123 -10.33 25.55 -21.10
CA MET A 123 -9.32 26.44 -20.52
C MET A 123 -9.10 27.70 -21.37
N ALA A 124 -9.17 27.58 -22.70
CA ALA A 124 -9.06 28.69 -23.63
C ALA A 124 -10.36 29.50 -23.81
N SER A 125 -11.49 28.97 -23.32
CA SER A 125 -12.80 29.61 -23.42
C SER A 125 -12.94 30.82 -22.49
N SER A 126 -14.06 31.54 -22.63
CA SER A 126 -14.44 32.65 -21.73
C SER A 126 -14.78 32.21 -20.30
N LEU A 127 -14.58 30.94 -19.94
CA LEU A 127 -14.75 30.47 -18.57
C LEU A 127 -13.80 31.16 -17.60
N ASN A 128 -12.62 31.64 -18.03
CA ASN A 128 -11.64 32.32 -17.15
C ASN A 128 -11.24 31.45 -15.94
N VAL A 129 -10.86 30.19 -16.25
CA VAL A 129 -10.32 29.22 -15.29
C VAL A 129 -8.83 29.54 -15.04
N PRO A 130 -8.29 29.33 -13.83
CA PRO A 130 -6.87 29.54 -13.55
C PRO A 130 -5.96 28.74 -14.49
N VAL A 131 -4.97 29.40 -15.12
CA VAL A 131 -4.11 28.81 -16.18
C VAL A 131 -3.30 27.60 -15.70
N ASN A 132 -3.08 27.46 -14.40
CA ASN A 132 -2.32 26.38 -13.78
C ASN A 132 -3.15 25.12 -13.44
N VAL A 133 -4.41 25.03 -13.89
CA VAL A 133 -5.17 23.78 -13.76
C VAL A 133 -4.57 22.71 -14.67
N ILE A 134 -4.33 21.51 -14.14
CA ILE A 134 -3.67 20.41 -14.84
C ILE A 134 -4.70 19.30 -15.10
N PHE A 135 -4.89 18.94 -16.37
CA PHE A 135 -5.82 17.88 -16.78
C PHE A 135 -5.65 16.58 -15.97
N ASP A 136 -4.41 16.11 -15.82
CA ASP A 136 -4.12 14.83 -15.18
C ASP A 136 -4.54 14.79 -13.69
N ARG A 137 -4.69 15.95 -13.05
CA ARG A 137 -5.11 16.08 -11.64
C ARG A 137 -6.62 16.08 -11.46
N ILE A 138 -7.39 16.38 -12.50
CA ILE A 138 -8.87 16.33 -12.46
C ILE A 138 -9.42 15.00 -12.98
N LEU A 139 -8.55 14.10 -13.46
CA LEU A 139 -8.96 12.79 -13.95
C LEU A 139 -9.54 11.94 -12.83
N ASN A 140 -10.71 11.38 -13.10
CA ASN A 140 -11.26 10.31 -12.29
C ASN A 140 -10.71 8.95 -12.80
N PRO A 141 -10.19 8.08 -11.92
CA PRO A 141 -9.77 6.73 -12.30
C PRO A 141 -10.85 5.93 -13.05
N LYS A 142 -12.13 6.25 -12.82
CA LYS A 142 -13.30 5.64 -13.48
C LYS A 142 -13.41 5.97 -14.96
N TRP A 143 -12.72 6.99 -15.48
CA TRP A 143 -12.76 7.34 -16.91
C TRP A 143 -12.15 6.25 -17.80
N LYS A 144 -11.32 5.37 -17.20
CA LYS A 144 -10.82 4.16 -17.86
C LYS A 144 -11.90 3.11 -18.13
N ASN A 145 -13.07 3.21 -17.50
CA ASN A 145 -14.16 2.27 -17.72
C ASN A 145 -14.79 2.50 -19.10
N LYS A 146 -14.73 1.48 -19.97
CA LYS A 146 -15.25 1.51 -21.35
C LYS A 146 -16.74 1.86 -21.43
N THR A 147 -17.51 1.62 -20.37
CA THR A 147 -18.96 1.89 -20.30
C THR A 147 -19.33 3.37 -20.14
N MET A 148 -18.39 4.24 -19.75
CA MET A 148 -18.69 5.67 -19.55
C MET A 148 -18.71 6.41 -20.89
N LYS A 149 -19.85 7.02 -21.21
CA LYS A 149 -20.06 7.83 -22.42
C LYS A 149 -19.18 9.08 -22.39
N GLU A 150 -18.59 9.42 -23.54
CA GLU A 150 -17.68 10.58 -23.67
C GLU A 150 -18.37 11.89 -23.24
N ASP A 151 -19.64 12.09 -23.59
CA ASP A 151 -20.40 13.30 -23.21
C ASP A 151 -20.53 13.48 -21.69
N ALA A 152 -20.72 12.40 -20.94
CA ALA A 152 -20.79 12.46 -19.48
C ALA A 152 -19.44 12.87 -18.88
N LEU A 153 -18.34 12.42 -19.48
CA LEU A 153 -16.99 12.79 -19.05
C LEU A 153 -16.66 14.24 -19.40
N ARG A 154 -17.10 14.72 -20.57
CA ARG A 154 -17.00 16.13 -20.94
C ARG A 154 -17.76 17.01 -19.96
N GLN A 155 -18.98 16.62 -19.57
CA GLN A 155 -19.74 17.35 -18.55
C GLN A 155 -19.03 17.34 -17.19
N GLU A 156 -18.48 16.20 -16.76
CA GLU A 156 -17.70 16.11 -15.51
C GLU A 156 -16.47 17.03 -15.53
N ILE A 157 -15.76 17.12 -16.67
CA ILE A 157 -14.67 18.10 -16.87
C ILE A 157 -15.19 19.51 -16.69
N TYR A 158 -16.25 19.88 -17.42
CA TYR A 158 -16.82 21.23 -17.41
C TYR A 158 -17.25 21.64 -16.00
N ASP A 159 -17.99 20.77 -15.31
CA ASP A 159 -18.48 21.02 -13.96
C ASP A 159 -17.31 21.18 -12.97
N THR A 160 -16.26 20.38 -13.12
CA THR A 160 -15.05 20.47 -12.30
C THR A 160 -14.32 21.78 -12.52
N LEU A 161 -14.19 22.24 -13.76
CA LEU A 161 -13.55 23.52 -14.08
C LEU A 161 -14.37 24.71 -13.54
N CYS A 162 -15.70 24.66 -13.66
CA CYS A 162 -16.58 25.67 -13.09
C CYS A 162 -16.46 25.74 -11.56
N ARG A 163 -16.40 24.57 -10.90
CA ARG A 163 -16.17 24.49 -9.46
C ARG A 163 -14.81 25.08 -9.07
N ILE A 164 -13.74 24.68 -9.75
CA ILE A 164 -12.38 25.17 -9.47
C ILE A 164 -12.33 26.68 -9.60
N LYS A 165 -12.90 27.22 -10.67
CA LYS A 165 -13.01 28.66 -10.87
C LYS A 165 -13.72 29.33 -9.70
N ALA A 166 -14.91 28.87 -9.34
CA ALA A 166 -15.71 29.48 -8.28
C ALA A 166 -14.96 29.48 -6.93
N GLU A 167 -14.30 28.36 -6.61
CA GLU A 167 -13.50 28.24 -5.38
C GLU A 167 -12.26 29.15 -5.40
N VAL A 168 -11.61 29.35 -6.55
CA VAL A 168 -10.48 30.27 -6.68
C VAL A 168 -10.92 31.73 -6.60
N ASP A 169 -12.03 32.09 -7.25
CA ASP A 169 -12.61 33.43 -7.14
C ASP A 169 -12.99 33.75 -5.68
N GLU A 170 -13.53 32.77 -4.96
CA GLU A 170 -13.81 32.86 -3.53
C GLU A 170 -12.53 33.02 -2.69
N LEU A 171 -11.50 32.18 -2.91
CA LEU A 171 -10.22 32.30 -2.19
C LEU A 171 -9.53 33.64 -2.46
N ASN A 172 -9.59 34.14 -3.69
CA ASN A 172 -9.07 35.46 -4.05
C ASN A 172 -9.80 36.55 -3.26
N SER A 173 -11.13 36.48 -3.15
CA SER A 173 -11.92 37.46 -2.40
C SER A 173 -11.51 37.57 -0.92
N TYR A 174 -11.08 36.46 -0.31
CA TYR A 174 -10.67 36.42 1.10
C TYR A 174 -9.20 36.72 1.33
N TYR A 175 -8.30 36.30 0.43
CA TYR A 175 -6.88 36.21 0.74
C TYR A 175 -5.96 37.00 -0.21
N THR A 176 -6.42 37.63 -1.29
CA THR A 176 -5.53 38.35 -2.22
C THR A 176 -4.63 39.40 -1.54
N GLY A 177 -5.07 40.01 -0.43
CA GLY A 177 -4.28 40.96 0.36
C GLY A 177 -3.43 40.34 1.49
N SER A 178 -3.47 39.02 1.67
CA SER A 178 -2.79 38.32 2.76
C SER A 178 -1.32 38.02 2.43
N PRO A 179 -0.38 38.17 3.38
CA PRO A 179 1.01 37.69 3.22
C PRO A 179 1.11 36.19 2.88
N HIS A 180 0.08 35.42 3.24
CA HIS A 180 0.04 33.96 3.06
C HIS A 180 -0.67 33.53 1.77
N TYR A 181 -1.12 34.46 0.92
CA TYR A 181 -1.91 34.19 -0.28
C TYR A 181 -1.31 33.08 -1.16
N THR A 182 -0.03 33.22 -1.53
CA THR A 182 0.65 32.26 -2.42
C THR A 182 0.64 30.86 -1.84
N ALA A 183 0.95 30.71 -0.55
CA ALA A 183 0.98 29.41 0.11
C ALA A 183 -0.42 28.75 0.18
N ILE A 184 -1.46 29.55 0.41
CA ILE A 184 -2.85 29.08 0.42
C ILE A 184 -3.27 28.61 -0.98
N MET A 185 -2.96 29.42 -2.00
CA MET A 185 -3.27 29.09 -3.39
C MET A 185 -2.51 27.85 -3.87
N ASP A 186 -1.24 27.71 -3.51
CA ASP A 186 -0.43 26.52 -3.83
C ASP A 186 -1.02 25.26 -3.20
N CYS A 187 -1.44 25.34 -1.93
CA CYS A 187 -2.11 24.23 -1.24
C CYS A 187 -3.40 23.82 -1.96
N TYR A 188 -4.22 24.79 -2.37
CA TYR A 188 -5.41 24.53 -3.15
C TYR A 188 -5.08 23.85 -4.49
N MET A 189 -4.13 24.38 -5.24
CA MET A 189 -3.79 23.90 -6.60
C MET A 189 -3.18 22.48 -6.62
N GLN A 190 -2.68 21.99 -5.49
CA GLN A 190 -2.19 20.61 -5.37
C GLN A 190 -3.30 19.56 -5.44
N GLY A 191 -4.50 19.86 -4.94
CA GLY A 191 -5.59 18.89 -4.83
C GLY A 191 -6.97 19.38 -5.28
N TYR A 192 -7.10 20.65 -5.69
CA TYR A 192 -8.37 21.33 -5.95
C TYR A 192 -9.39 21.14 -4.81
N ASP A 193 -8.88 21.17 -3.58
CA ASP A 193 -9.63 20.99 -2.34
C ASP A 193 -9.64 22.29 -1.53
N LYS A 194 -10.78 22.96 -1.57
CA LYS A 194 -11.00 24.20 -0.82
C LYS A 194 -10.94 23.98 0.69
N ALA A 195 -11.45 22.86 1.22
CA ALA A 195 -11.45 22.61 2.66
C ALA A 195 -10.02 22.49 3.20
N CYS A 196 -9.15 21.79 2.46
CA CYS A 196 -7.73 21.71 2.77
C CYS A 196 -7.06 23.10 2.76
N ALA A 197 -7.32 23.90 1.73
CA ALA A 197 -6.75 25.26 1.62
C ALA A 197 -7.20 26.18 2.76
N LEU A 198 -8.48 26.13 3.16
CA LEU A 198 -9.00 26.91 4.28
C LEU A 198 -8.42 26.48 5.63
N ALA A 199 -8.26 25.17 5.84
CA ALA A 199 -7.62 24.65 7.05
C ALA A 199 -6.15 25.09 7.12
N TYR A 200 -5.45 25.07 5.99
CA TYR A 200 -4.07 25.54 5.90
C TYR A 200 -3.96 27.05 6.15
N ALA A 201 -4.85 27.85 5.57
CA ALA A 201 -4.93 29.29 5.82
C ALA A 201 -5.13 29.61 7.31
N ALA A 202 -6.05 28.91 7.98
CA ALA A 202 -6.30 29.08 9.41
C ALA A 202 -5.07 28.75 10.26
N ALA A 203 -4.34 27.69 9.91
CA ALA A 203 -3.11 27.31 10.60
C ALA A 203 -2.02 28.38 10.49
N LEU A 204 -1.83 28.97 9.30
CA LEU A 204 -0.84 30.04 9.07
C LEU A 204 -1.17 31.30 9.88
N ILE A 205 -2.44 31.73 9.86
CA ILE A 205 -2.90 32.89 10.63
C ILE A 205 -2.71 32.66 12.13
N GLN A 206 -3.06 31.47 12.63
CA GLN A 206 -2.87 31.14 14.05
C GLN A 206 -1.39 31.08 14.44
N GLN A 207 -0.52 30.60 13.55
CA GLN A 207 0.92 30.60 13.79
C GLN A 207 1.48 32.03 13.87
N GLU A 208 1.07 32.91 12.97
CA GLU A 208 1.50 34.31 12.97
C GLU A 208 1.00 35.05 14.23
N GLN A 209 -0.26 34.85 14.63
CA GLN A 209 -0.81 35.42 15.86
C GLN A 209 -0.02 34.95 17.10
N ARG A 210 0.33 33.67 17.19
CA ARG A 210 1.16 33.13 18.28
C ARG A 210 2.56 33.75 18.29
N GLN A 211 3.18 33.92 17.12
CA GLN A 211 4.50 34.55 17.01
C GLN A 211 4.45 36.03 17.43
N ARG A 212 3.43 36.78 17.01
CA ARG A 212 3.25 38.18 17.41
C ARG A 212 2.99 38.31 18.91
N ALA A 213 2.16 37.45 19.49
CA ALA A 213 1.90 37.42 20.93
C ALA A 213 3.18 37.10 21.74
N ALA A 214 3.98 36.14 21.30
CA ALA A 214 5.26 35.81 21.93
C ALA A 214 6.27 36.97 21.85
N GLN A 215 6.35 37.65 20.69
CA GLN A 215 7.23 38.82 20.53
C GLN A 215 6.81 40.02 21.39
N GLN A 216 5.51 40.24 21.58
CA GLN A 216 4.98 41.29 22.46
C GLN A 216 5.27 40.95 23.94
N ALA A 217 5.08 39.71 24.35
CA ALA A 217 5.40 39.25 25.70
C ALA A 217 6.91 39.35 26.05
N HIS A 218 7.80 39.34 25.05
CA HIS A 218 9.24 39.57 25.26
C HIS A 218 9.66 41.04 25.18
N ARG A 219 8.74 41.96 24.86
CA ARG A 219 9.00 43.41 24.74
C ARG A 219 8.45 44.25 25.91
N GLU A 220 7.72 43.66 26.85
CA GLU A 220 7.35 44.36 28.10
C GLU A 220 8.61 44.67 28.93
N PRO A 221 8.82 45.92 29.38
CA PRO A 221 10.00 46.29 30.15
C PRO A 221 9.99 45.62 31.53
N GLU A 222 11.16 45.15 31.99
CA GLU A 222 11.34 44.73 33.37
C GLU A 222 10.86 45.82 34.34
N PRO A 223 10.22 45.46 35.47
CA PRO A 223 9.71 46.42 36.42
C PRO A 223 10.86 47.28 36.96
N THR A 224 10.79 48.59 36.73
CA THR A 224 11.70 49.57 37.32
C THR A 224 11.65 49.47 38.86
N PRO A 225 12.80 49.45 39.55
CA PRO A 225 12.84 49.36 41.01
C PRO A 225 12.21 50.61 41.67
N PRO A 226 11.62 50.48 42.87
CA PRO A 226 10.80 51.51 43.48
C PRO A 226 11.62 52.75 43.92
N PRO A 227 11.02 53.95 43.92
CA PRO A 227 11.72 55.19 44.26
C PRO A 227 11.96 55.30 45.77
N VAL A 228 13.12 55.85 46.13
CA VAL A 228 13.53 56.18 47.51
C VAL A 228 12.83 57.46 47.96
N TYR A 229 12.21 57.44 49.13
CA TYR A 229 11.50 58.55 49.77
C TYR A 229 12.46 59.43 50.59
N GLU A 230 12.28 60.76 50.54
CA GLU A 230 12.65 61.70 51.62
C GLU A 230 11.53 62.74 51.85
N PRO A 231 11.39 63.32 53.06
CA PRO A 231 10.10 63.73 53.62
C PRO A 231 9.87 65.26 53.77
N THR A 232 8.60 65.62 54.09
CA THR A 232 8.07 66.82 54.80
C THR A 232 7.71 68.07 53.95
N PRO A 233 6.75 68.97 54.33
CA PRO A 233 5.55 68.89 55.21
C PRO A 233 4.20 69.37 54.53
N GLU A 234 3.05 69.05 55.16
CA GLU A 234 1.68 69.62 54.92
C GLU A 234 1.48 71.02 55.59
N PRO A 235 0.33 71.79 55.52
CA PRO A 235 -1.06 71.59 54.98
C PRO A 235 -1.60 72.86 54.20
N PRO A 236 -2.93 73.15 53.92
CA PRO A 236 -4.20 72.47 54.24
C PRO A 236 -5.26 72.27 53.10
N VAL A 237 -6.03 71.18 53.25
CA VAL A 237 -7.48 70.94 53.02
C VAL A 237 -8.24 71.71 51.93
N GLN A 238 -8.71 71.00 50.88
CA GLN A 238 -10.10 71.03 50.38
C GLN A 238 -10.55 69.67 49.80
N GLU A 239 -11.79 69.32 50.14
CA GLU A 239 -12.75 68.24 49.86
C GLU A 239 -12.70 67.34 48.59
N PRO A 240 -13.45 66.22 48.57
CA PRO A 240 -13.05 64.94 47.99
C PRO A 240 -13.48 64.75 46.53
N VAL A 241 -12.64 64.07 45.73
CA VAL A 241 -13.03 63.59 44.40
C VAL A 241 -13.10 62.07 44.43
N GLN A 242 -14.29 61.58 44.15
CA GLN A 242 -14.69 60.19 44.09
C GLN A 242 -13.87 59.42 43.05
N ALA A 243 -13.27 58.31 43.47
CA ALA A 243 -12.81 57.29 42.54
C ALA A 243 -14.03 56.65 41.86
N GLN A 244 -14.05 56.68 40.53
CA GLN A 244 -15.04 55.99 39.72
C GLN A 244 -15.04 54.50 40.04
N ASN A 245 -16.12 54.04 40.66
CA ASN A 245 -16.43 52.63 40.79
C ASN A 245 -16.85 52.09 39.41
N GLU A 246 -16.03 51.24 38.80
CA GLU A 246 -16.51 50.34 37.76
C GLU A 246 -17.54 49.37 38.37
N PRO A 247 -18.67 49.09 37.70
CA PRO A 247 -19.72 48.25 38.26
C PRO A 247 -19.23 46.80 38.39
N LYS A 248 -19.00 46.35 39.62
CA LYS A 248 -18.72 44.94 39.93
C LYS A 248 -20.01 44.12 39.75
N ILE A 249 -20.02 43.24 38.77
CA ILE A 249 -21.12 42.28 38.54
C ILE A 249 -20.74 40.98 39.26
N THR A 250 -21.61 40.50 40.15
CA THR A 250 -21.44 39.23 40.87
C THR A 250 -22.45 38.21 40.35
N GLY A 251 -21.98 37.01 39.98
CA GLY A 251 -22.81 35.91 39.53
C GLY A 251 -22.42 34.60 40.23
N THR A 252 -23.42 33.77 40.54
CA THR A 252 -23.20 32.46 41.18
C THR A 252 -23.35 31.35 40.15
N PHE A 253 -22.35 30.48 40.03
CA PHE A 253 -22.39 29.33 39.12
C PHE A 253 -21.80 28.10 39.81
N ARG A 254 -22.35 26.92 39.50
CA ARG A 254 -21.87 25.64 40.03
C ARG A 254 -20.91 25.00 39.04
N VAL A 255 -19.69 24.69 39.49
CA VAL A 255 -18.68 24.00 38.69
C VAL A 255 -18.48 22.60 39.25
N THR A 256 -18.60 21.59 38.40
CA THR A 256 -18.34 20.18 38.76
C THR A 256 -17.13 19.71 37.98
N GLY A 257 -16.12 19.20 38.68
CA GLY A 257 -14.87 18.76 38.06
C GLY A 257 -13.99 18.00 39.04
N THR A 258 -12.88 17.48 38.55
CA THR A 258 -11.89 16.77 39.37
C THR A 258 -11.16 17.73 40.33
N LYS A 259 -10.59 17.20 41.42
CA LYS A 259 -9.89 18.00 42.44
C LYS A 259 -8.80 18.91 41.84
N GLN A 260 -8.04 18.42 40.86
CA GLN A 260 -7.00 19.20 40.18
C GLN A 260 -7.58 20.35 39.35
N GLN A 261 -8.70 20.12 38.65
CA GLN A 261 -9.36 21.16 37.86
C GLN A 261 -9.96 22.27 38.74
N ILE A 262 -10.53 21.93 39.89
CA ILE A 262 -11.06 22.92 40.85
C ILE A 262 -9.93 23.73 41.50
N ILE A 263 -8.77 23.11 41.78
CA ILE A 263 -7.59 23.82 42.28
C ILE A 263 -7.04 24.78 41.23
N ALA A 264 -6.89 24.32 39.98
CA ALA A 264 -6.43 25.16 38.88
C ALA A 264 -7.35 26.36 38.63
N LEU A 265 -8.67 26.16 38.70
CA LEU A 265 -9.65 27.26 38.56
C LEU A 265 -9.53 28.27 39.72
N ARG A 266 -9.36 27.80 40.96
CA ARG A 266 -9.15 28.68 42.12
C ARG A 266 -7.90 29.54 41.97
N ASP A 267 -6.80 28.91 41.54
CA ASP A 267 -5.51 29.59 41.41
C ASP A 267 -5.55 30.61 40.27
N PHE A 268 -6.27 30.31 39.18
CA PHE A 268 -6.58 31.25 38.10
C PHE A 268 -7.37 32.47 38.61
N LEU A 269 -8.42 32.28 39.42
CA LEU A 269 -9.22 33.39 39.94
C LEU A 269 -8.39 34.31 40.86
N ARG A 270 -7.51 33.74 41.70
CA ARG A 270 -6.60 34.54 42.55
C ARG A 270 -5.58 35.32 41.74
N ALA A 271 -4.96 34.70 40.73
CA ALA A 271 -3.96 35.34 39.88
C ALA A 271 -4.52 36.58 39.16
N ASN A 272 -5.81 36.55 38.82
CA ASN A 272 -6.50 37.66 38.16
C ASN A 272 -7.21 38.61 39.13
N GLN A 273 -6.97 38.52 40.44
CA GLN A 273 -7.56 39.36 41.48
C GLN A 273 -9.11 39.34 41.51
N ILE A 274 -9.72 38.23 41.07
CA ILE A 274 -11.17 38.04 41.04
C ILE A 274 -11.64 37.51 42.39
N ALA A 275 -12.56 38.22 43.04
CA ALA A 275 -13.16 37.78 44.30
C ALA A 275 -14.08 36.57 44.07
N PHE A 276 -13.92 35.51 44.87
CA PHE A 276 -14.75 34.30 44.81
C PHE A 276 -15.09 33.78 46.21
N GLU A 277 -16.26 33.14 46.33
CA GLU A 277 -16.72 32.50 47.56
C GLU A 277 -17.11 31.05 47.28
N ILE A 278 -16.77 30.14 48.21
CA ILE A 278 -17.14 28.72 48.11
C ILE A 278 -18.49 28.53 48.79
N VAL A 279 -19.52 28.25 48.00
CA VAL A 279 -20.85 27.90 48.54
C VAL A 279 -20.82 26.46 49.05
N LYS A 280 -20.96 26.27 50.37
CA LYS A 280 -21.14 24.95 50.98
C LYS A 280 -22.64 24.63 51.06
N GLU A 281 -23.09 23.56 50.41
CA GLU A 281 -24.42 23.01 50.68
C GLU A 281 -24.43 22.35 52.07
N LYS A 282 -25.54 22.55 52.80
CA LYS A 282 -25.83 21.95 54.10
C LYS A 282 -26.36 20.54 53.94
#